data_AF-C3X4D8-F1
#
_entry.id   AF-C3X4D8-F1
#
_cell.length_a   1.000
_cell.length_b   1.000
_cell.length_c   1.000
_cell.angle_alpha   90.00
_cell.angle_beta   90.00
_cell.angle_gamma   90.00
#
_symmetry.space_group_name_H-M   'P 1'
#
loop_
_entity.id
_entity.type
_entity.pdbx_description
1 polymer ?
#
loop_
_entity_poly.entity_id
_entity_poly.type
_entity_poly.pdbx_seq_one_letter_code
_entity_poly.pdbx_strand_id
1 'polypeptide(L)'
;MKILFTAAEIARMRLPGLPTTKSSILSRAAKEGWRYEEQYGIGGIRKVFEIPDHYLVSAHEDIAEKAARQNAGKYRVKRIGLEKGAGNSVNAAKLAAAAHLLEKWDSDENIGMTPDEKGKMIAVFYKVLMNGAETEDLSCLLSEITNLVKRKNG
;
A
#
# COMPACT_ATOMS: atom_id res chain seq x y z
N MET A 1 -5.63 -18.22 -6.47
CA MET A 1 -4.71 -18.47 -5.33
C MET A 1 -5.20 -17.65 -4.16
N LYS A 2 -5.42 -18.24 -2.99
CA LYS A 2 -5.71 -17.50 -1.76
C LYS A 2 -4.40 -17.22 -1.01
N ILE A 3 -4.29 -16.04 -0.42
CA ILE A 3 -3.07 -15.59 0.26
C ILE A 3 -3.06 -16.16 1.68
N LEU A 4 -1.97 -16.80 2.07
CA LEU A 4 -1.78 -17.38 3.40
C LEU A 4 -0.83 -16.52 4.22
N PHE A 5 -1.14 -16.33 5.50
CA PHE A 5 -0.40 -15.46 6.40
C PHE A 5 0.02 -16.21 7.66
N THR A 6 1.19 -15.88 8.20
CA THR A 6 1.57 -16.35 9.52
C THR A 6 0.69 -15.73 10.59
N ALA A 7 0.47 -16.42 11.71
CA ALA A 7 -0.30 -15.89 12.84
C ALA A 7 0.23 -14.52 13.35
N ALA A 8 1.53 -14.26 13.19
CA ALA A 8 2.14 -12.97 13.54
C ALA A 8 1.84 -11.86 12.53
N GLU A 9 1.65 -12.19 11.25
CA GLU A 9 1.19 -11.23 10.24
C GLU A 9 -0.29 -10.89 10.45
N ILE A 10 -1.13 -11.91 10.68
CA ILE A 10 -2.56 -11.72 10.95
C ILE A 10 -2.78 -10.84 12.19
N ALA A 11 -2.03 -11.09 13.26
CA ALA A 11 -2.06 -10.26 14.47
C ALA A 11 -1.66 -8.78 14.20
N ARG A 12 -0.72 -8.55 13.27
CA ARG A 12 -0.29 -7.20 12.88
C ARG A 12 -1.29 -6.48 11.99
N MET A 13 -2.08 -7.20 11.20
CA MET A 13 -3.16 -6.61 10.40
C MET A 13 -4.25 -5.95 11.25
N ARG A 14 -4.37 -6.34 12.53
CA ARG A 14 -5.35 -5.79 13.48
C ARG A 14 -6.76 -5.76 12.89
N LEU A 15 -7.12 -6.84 12.20
CA LEU A 15 -8.44 -6.98 11.59
C LEU A 15 -9.52 -6.94 12.68
N PRO A 16 -10.63 -6.23 12.44
CA PRO A 16 -11.71 -6.15 13.41
C PRO A 16 -12.30 -7.54 13.66
N GLY A 17 -12.65 -7.81 14.92
CA GLY A 17 -13.10 -9.12 15.36
C GLY A 17 -11.97 -10.15 15.57
N LEU A 18 -10.71 -9.84 15.19
CA LEU A 18 -9.57 -10.72 15.43
C LEU A 18 -8.67 -10.28 16.59
N PRO A 19 -8.11 -11.24 17.35
CA PRO A 19 -7.08 -10.95 18.34
C PRO A 19 -5.83 -10.28 17.74
N THR A 20 -5.14 -9.48 18.55
CA THR A 20 -3.94 -8.73 18.12
C THR A 20 -2.62 -9.40 18.53
N THR A 21 -2.67 -10.60 19.09
CA THR A 21 -1.49 -11.36 19.53
C THR A 21 -1.40 -12.70 18.81
N LYS A 22 -0.18 -13.14 18.50
CA LYS A 22 0.10 -14.40 17.79
C LYS A 22 -0.54 -15.62 18.48
N SER A 23 -0.41 -15.74 19.80
CA SER A 23 -0.95 -16.86 20.58
C SER A 23 -2.47 -16.93 20.51
N SER A 24 -3.13 -15.77 20.60
CA SER A 24 -4.58 -15.68 20.52
C SER A 24 -5.10 -15.93 19.10
N ILE A 25 -4.36 -15.53 18.06
CA ILE A 25 -4.65 -15.91 16.67
C ILE A 25 -4.56 -17.42 16.48
N LEU A 26 -3.52 -18.07 17.00
CA LEU A 26 -3.40 -19.54 16.91
C LEU A 26 -4.57 -20.25 17.61
N SER A 27 -4.95 -19.76 18.79
CA SER A 27 -6.09 -20.30 19.54
C SER A 27 -7.41 -20.10 18.79
N ARG A 28 -7.57 -18.94 18.14
CA ARG A 28 -8.72 -18.60 17.29
C ARG A 28 -8.80 -19.50 16.06
N ALA A 29 -7.70 -19.63 15.33
CA ALA A 29 -7.58 -20.47 14.15
C ALA A 29 -7.84 -21.96 14.46
N ALA A 30 -7.38 -22.45 15.61
CA ALA A 30 -7.67 -23.81 16.06
C ALA A 30 -9.15 -23.99 16.42
N LYS A 31 -9.74 -23.03 17.14
CA LYS A 31 -11.16 -23.07 17.54
C LYS A 31 -12.10 -23.04 16.34
N GLU A 32 -11.74 -22.29 15.31
CA GLU A 32 -12.55 -22.08 14.11
C GLU A 32 -12.12 -22.96 12.93
N GLY A 33 -11.13 -23.83 13.11
CA GLY A 33 -10.70 -24.80 12.11
C GLY A 33 -10.15 -24.16 10.83
N TRP A 34 -9.37 -23.09 10.94
CA TRP A 34 -8.84 -22.39 9.76
C TRP A 34 -7.92 -23.29 8.95
N ARG A 35 -8.04 -23.21 7.62
CA ARG A 35 -7.10 -23.87 6.70
C ARG A 35 -5.69 -23.33 6.95
N TYR A 36 -4.73 -24.25 7.07
CA TYR A 36 -3.33 -23.91 7.17
C TYR A 36 -2.48 -24.73 6.22
N GLU A 37 -1.32 -24.20 5.87
CA GLU A 37 -0.26 -24.89 5.15
C GLU A 37 1.05 -24.75 5.92
N GLU A 38 1.94 -25.72 5.73
CA GLU A 38 3.27 -25.71 6.33
C GLU A 38 4.28 -25.17 5.31
N GLN A 39 5.00 -24.12 5.69
CA GLN A 39 6.07 -23.53 4.89
C GLN A 39 7.42 -23.80 5.54
N TYR A 40 8.37 -24.23 4.72
CA TYR A 40 9.76 -24.44 5.10
C TYR A 40 10.57 -23.17 4.88
N GLY A 41 11.42 -22.79 5.82
CA GLY A 41 12.34 -21.67 5.67
C GLY A 41 13.58 -21.79 6.55
N ILE A 42 14.39 -20.73 6.57
CA ILE A 42 15.70 -20.68 7.26
C ILE A 42 15.60 -20.95 8.78
N GLY A 43 14.39 -20.84 9.36
CA GLY A 43 14.12 -21.11 10.78
C GLY A 43 13.26 -22.36 11.07
N GLY A 44 13.14 -23.30 10.12
CA GLY A 44 12.32 -24.50 10.26
C GLY A 44 10.92 -24.38 9.65
N ILE A 45 9.99 -25.21 10.13
CA ILE A 45 8.61 -25.29 9.61
C ILE A 45 7.73 -24.27 10.32
N ARG A 46 7.02 -23.44 9.55
CA ARG A 46 6.01 -22.50 10.07
C ARG A 46 4.64 -22.78 9.45
N LYS A 47 3.60 -22.67 10.27
CA LYS A 47 2.20 -22.71 9.80
C LYS A 47 1.75 -21.34 9.30
N VAL A 48 1.19 -21.32 8.10
CA VAL A 48 0.51 -20.16 7.51
C VAL A 48 -0.96 -20.46 7.34
N PHE A 49 -1.82 -19.48 7.55
CA PHE A 49 -3.26 -19.65 7.64
C PHE A 49 -3.98 -18.81 6.60
N GLU A 50 -5.08 -19.33 6.10
CA GLU A 50 -6.06 -18.59 5.31
C GLU A 50 -6.96 -17.80 6.27
N ILE A 51 -7.13 -16.50 6.05
CA ILE A 51 -8.04 -15.67 6.85
C ILE A 51 -9.46 -15.82 6.28
N PRO A 52 -10.46 -16.20 7.10
CA PRO A 52 -11.85 -16.24 6.65
C PRO A 52 -12.37 -14.88 6.15
N ASP A 53 -13.18 -14.90 5.09
CA ASP A 53 -13.63 -13.68 4.39
C ASP A 53 -14.41 -12.70 5.29
N HIS A 54 -15.13 -13.20 6.30
CA HIS A 54 -15.90 -12.35 7.22
C HIS A 54 -15.04 -11.40 8.07
N TYR A 55 -13.78 -11.76 8.33
CA TYR A 55 -12.82 -10.87 8.99
C TYR A 55 -12.24 -9.82 8.04
N LEU A 56 -12.31 -10.04 6.72
CA LEU A 56 -11.86 -9.11 5.70
C LEU A 56 -12.94 -8.08 5.36
N VAL A 57 -14.21 -8.50 5.29
CA VAL A 57 -15.36 -7.60 5.04
C VAL A 57 -15.55 -6.62 6.20
N SER A 58 -15.38 -7.07 7.45
CA SER A 58 -15.51 -6.23 8.65
C SER A 58 -14.47 -5.10 8.71
N ALA A 59 -13.32 -5.25 8.03
CA ALA A 59 -12.29 -4.21 7.94
C ALA A 59 -12.75 -2.99 7.11
N HIS A 60 -13.70 -3.16 6.18
CA HIS A 60 -14.21 -2.04 5.37
C HIS A 60 -15.24 -1.18 6.12
N GLU A 61 -16.02 -1.76 7.03
CA GLU A 61 -17.06 -1.03 7.78
C GLU A 61 -16.50 -0.26 8.98
N ASP A 62 -15.54 -0.84 9.71
CA ASP A 62 -14.94 -0.23 10.91
C ASP A 62 -14.02 0.97 10.55
N ILE A 63 -13.48 1.00 9.32
CA ILE A 63 -12.75 2.16 8.77
C ILE A 63 -13.72 3.31 8.45
N ALA A 64 -14.93 3.01 7.98
CA ALA A 64 -15.94 4.02 7.65
C ALA A 64 -16.51 4.68 8.91
N GLU A 65 -16.78 3.92 9.97
CA GLU A 65 -17.37 4.48 11.20
C GLU A 65 -16.36 5.28 12.05
N LYS A 66 -15.08 4.88 12.07
CA LYS A 66 -14.03 5.63 12.79
C LYS A 66 -13.57 6.89 12.03
N ALA A 67 -13.67 6.92 10.71
CA ALA A 67 -13.37 8.11 9.90
C ALA A 67 -14.42 9.22 10.06
N ALA A 68 -15.68 8.87 10.32
CA ALA A 68 -16.77 9.84 10.48
C ALA A 68 -16.69 10.65 11.79
N ARG A 69 -16.15 10.08 12.87
CA ARG A 69 -16.10 10.74 14.19
C ARG A 69 -14.85 11.60 14.45
N GLN A 70 -13.81 11.53 13.62
CA GLN A 70 -12.52 12.21 13.87
C GLN A 70 -12.26 13.46 13.01
N ASN A 71 -13.16 13.84 12.10
CA ASN A 71 -12.93 14.96 11.17
C ASN A 71 -13.40 16.35 11.67
N ALA A 72 -13.74 16.50 12.95
CA ALA A 72 -14.00 17.81 13.54
C ALA A 72 -12.79 18.30 14.34
N GLY A 73 -11.83 18.90 13.63
CA GLY A 73 -10.86 19.82 14.23
C GLY A 73 -9.45 19.27 14.45
N LYS A 74 -8.50 20.04 13.93
CA LYS A 74 -7.03 19.96 14.10
C LYS A 74 -6.33 19.07 13.08
N TYR A 75 -5.91 19.73 11.99
CA TYR A 75 -4.72 19.35 11.23
C TYR A 75 -3.54 19.21 12.18
N ARG A 76 -3.29 17.98 12.67
CA ARG A 76 -1.97 17.55 13.11
C ARG A 76 -1.54 16.50 12.09
N VAL A 77 -0.50 16.83 11.33
CA VAL A 77 0.26 15.90 10.51
C VAL A 77 0.67 14.72 11.39
N LYS A 78 -0.10 13.65 11.31
CA LYS A 78 0.19 12.39 11.99
C LYS A 78 1.07 11.63 11.01
N ARG A 79 2.39 11.66 11.21
CA ARG A 79 3.27 10.61 10.66
C ARG A 79 2.82 9.31 11.33
N ILE A 80 1.91 8.58 10.68
CA ILE A 80 1.56 7.25 11.13
C ILE A 80 2.59 6.31 10.50
N GLY A 81 3.33 5.65 11.38
CA GLY A 81 4.46 4.80 11.06
C GLY A 81 4.10 3.76 10.01
N LEU A 82 4.94 3.72 8.97
CA LEU A 82 5.02 2.60 8.06
C LEU A 82 5.62 1.43 8.83
N GLU A 83 4.77 0.43 9.04
CA GLU A 83 5.06 -0.76 9.82
C GLU A 83 6.14 -1.60 9.16
N LYS A 84 7.08 -2.10 9.99
CA LYS A 84 8.14 -3.04 9.63
C LYS A 84 7.55 -4.34 9.05
N GLY A 85 7.57 -4.46 7.73
CA GLY A 85 7.77 -5.70 6.98
C GLY A 85 9.19 -5.71 6.43
N ALA A 86 9.90 -6.81 6.57
CA ALA A 86 11.33 -6.95 6.32
C ALA A 86 11.76 -6.47 4.92
N GLY A 87 12.80 -5.65 4.85
CA GLY A 87 13.69 -5.60 3.69
C GLY A 87 13.21 -4.93 2.40
N ASN A 88 12.34 -3.91 2.44
CA ASN A 88 12.31 -2.96 1.32
C ASN A 88 13.26 -1.82 1.66
N SER A 89 14.55 -1.97 1.33
CA SER A 89 15.37 -0.78 1.12
C SER A 89 14.59 0.09 0.14
N VAL A 90 14.32 1.35 0.50
CA VAL A 90 13.77 2.32 -0.45
C VAL A 90 14.61 2.18 -1.71
N ASN A 91 13.99 1.71 -2.80
CA ASN A 91 14.68 1.59 -4.06
C ASN A 91 14.94 3.02 -4.55
N ALA A 92 16.07 3.57 -4.12
CA ALA A 92 16.45 4.95 -4.35
C ALA A 92 16.56 5.26 -5.84
N ALA A 93 16.94 4.27 -6.66
CA ALA A 93 16.94 4.38 -8.11
C ALA A 93 15.53 4.61 -8.66
N LYS A 94 14.54 3.81 -8.24
CA LYS A 94 13.14 4.00 -8.67
C LYS A 94 12.53 5.30 -8.14
N LEU A 95 12.89 5.73 -6.94
CA LEU A 95 12.43 7.01 -6.40
C LEU A 95 13.05 8.20 -7.15
N ALA A 96 14.34 8.16 -7.42
CA ALA A 96 15.04 9.17 -8.21
C ALA A 96 14.49 9.21 -9.65
N ALA A 97 14.23 8.05 -10.26
CA ALA A 97 13.63 7.96 -11.59
C ALA A 97 12.25 8.62 -11.65
N ALA A 98 11.39 8.35 -10.65
CA ALA A 98 10.08 8.98 -10.53
C ALA A 98 10.18 10.51 -10.40
N ALA A 99 11.13 11.01 -9.59
CA ALA A 99 11.37 12.44 -9.42
C ALA A 99 11.89 13.10 -10.70
N HIS A 100 12.91 12.52 -11.33
CA HIS A 100 13.47 13.05 -12.58
C HIS A 100 12.46 13.09 -13.72
N LEU A 101 11.63 12.06 -13.84
CA LEU A 101 10.59 12.01 -14.85
C LEU A 101 9.58 13.15 -14.66
N LEU A 102 9.14 13.37 -13.41
CA LEU A 102 8.17 14.42 -13.11
C LEU A 102 8.75 15.82 -13.34
N GLU A 103 9.98 16.07 -12.88
CA GLU A 103 10.63 17.37 -13.08
C GLU A 103 10.84 17.68 -14.56
N LYS A 104 11.21 16.67 -15.34
CA LYS A 104 11.34 16.81 -16.79
C LYS A 104 9.99 17.18 -17.42
N TRP A 105 8.92 16.47 -17.09
CA TRP A 105 7.59 16.75 -17.66
C TRP A 105 7.02 18.10 -17.20
N ASP A 106 7.17 18.48 -15.94
CA ASP A 106 6.75 19.79 -15.42
C ASP A 106 7.50 20.94 -16.12
N SER A 107 8.79 20.74 -16.44
CA SER A 107 9.60 21.69 -17.20
C SER A 107 9.20 21.74 -18.68
N ASP A 108 9.04 20.58 -19.33
CA ASP A 108 8.74 20.47 -20.76
C ASP A 108 7.35 21.05 -21.10
N GLU A 109 6.37 20.83 -20.22
CA GLU A 109 4.99 21.29 -20.41
C GLU A 109 4.67 22.60 -19.68
N ASN A 110 5.65 23.19 -18.96
CA ASN A 110 5.52 24.43 -18.19
C ASN A 110 4.27 24.44 -17.29
N ILE A 111 4.03 23.33 -16.58
CA ILE A 111 2.82 23.13 -15.76
C ILE A 111 2.86 23.99 -14.50
N GLY A 112 4.05 24.16 -13.92
CA GLY A 112 4.27 25.00 -12.74
C GLY A 112 3.75 24.35 -11.46
N MET A 113 3.98 23.04 -11.27
CA MET A 113 3.50 22.32 -10.10
C MET A 113 4.12 22.82 -8.79
N THR A 114 3.29 22.90 -7.75
CA THR A 114 3.78 23.21 -6.39
C THR A 114 4.55 22.02 -5.80
N PRO A 115 5.46 22.26 -4.83
CA PRO A 115 6.24 21.17 -4.21
C PRO A 115 5.38 20.06 -3.56
N ASP A 116 4.19 20.40 -3.05
CA ASP A 116 3.27 19.44 -2.45
C ASP A 116 2.62 18.53 -3.52
N GLU A 117 2.20 19.11 -4.64
CA GLU A 117 1.67 18.37 -5.79
C GLU A 117 2.74 17.47 -6.41
N LYS A 118 3.98 17.97 -6.53
CA LYS A 118 5.12 17.19 -6.98
C LYS A 118 5.34 15.98 -6.07
N GLY A 119 5.32 16.17 -4.76
CA GLY A 119 5.46 15.08 -3.78
C GLY A 119 4.39 14.00 -3.94
N LYS A 120 3.13 14.39 -4.17
CA LYS A 120 2.02 13.45 -4.42
C LYS A 120 2.22 12.66 -5.70
N MET A 121 2.59 13.33 -6.79
CA MET A 121 2.81 12.69 -8.09
C MET A 121 4.02 11.74 -8.06
N ILE A 122 5.12 12.13 -7.43
CA ILE A 122 6.31 11.27 -7.23
C ILE A 122 5.93 9.99 -6.47
N ALA A 123 5.09 10.10 -5.43
CA ALA A 123 4.64 8.93 -4.68
C ALA A 123 3.83 7.95 -5.53
N VAL A 124 2.98 8.46 -6.42
CA VAL A 124 2.20 7.64 -7.36
C VAL A 124 3.13 6.96 -8.37
N PHE A 125 4.04 7.70 -9.01
CA PHE A 125 4.99 7.16 -9.98
C PHE A 125 5.90 6.11 -9.35
N TYR A 126 6.40 6.38 -8.14
CA TYR A 126 7.19 5.42 -7.39
C TYR A 126 6.42 4.11 -7.15
N LYS A 127 5.15 4.18 -6.75
CA LYS A 127 4.30 3.00 -6.57
C LYS A 127 4.12 2.22 -7.87
N VAL A 128 3.92 2.91 -8.99
CA VAL A 128 3.77 2.29 -10.32
C VAL A 128 5.06 1.58 -10.74
N LEU A 129 6.22 2.22 -10.61
CA LEU A 129 7.53 1.60 -10.88
C LEU A 129 7.80 0.41 -9.96
N MET A 130 7.39 0.48 -8.69
CA MET A 130 7.52 -0.63 -7.75
C MET A 130 6.65 -1.84 -8.12
N ASN A 131 5.55 -1.62 -8.84
CA ASN A 131 4.66 -2.68 -9.34
C ASN A 131 5.12 -3.32 -10.66
N GLY A 132 6.29 -2.93 -11.18
CA GLY A 132 6.90 -3.55 -12.36
C GLY A 132 6.76 -2.76 -13.66
N ALA A 133 6.15 -1.58 -13.62
CA ALA A 133 6.17 -0.66 -14.75
C ALA A 133 7.56 -0.05 -14.96
N GLU A 134 7.87 0.33 -16.19
CA GLU A 134 9.10 1.01 -16.57
C GLU A 134 8.90 2.54 -16.65
N THR A 135 9.99 3.27 -16.74
CA THR A 135 9.97 4.74 -16.86
C THR A 135 9.35 5.22 -18.17
N GLU A 136 9.45 4.38 -19.19
CA GLU A 136 8.92 4.54 -20.53
C GLU A 136 7.38 4.50 -20.51
N ASP A 137 6.81 3.58 -19.73
CA ASP A 137 5.35 3.48 -19.54
C ASP A 137 4.79 4.77 -18.92
N LEU A 138 5.45 5.28 -17.89
CA LEU A 138 5.07 6.54 -17.25
C LEU A 138 5.23 7.74 -18.18
N SER A 139 6.31 7.77 -18.97
CA SER A 139 6.54 8.82 -19.97
C SER A 139 5.45 8.82 -21.04
N CYS A 140 5.06 7.63 -21.50
CA CYS A 140 3.99 7.46 -22.48
C CYS A 140 2.65 7.97 -21.90
N LEU A 141 2.31 7.56 -20.67
CA LEU A 141 1.10 8.00 -19.99
C LEU A 141 1.05 9.53 -19.82
N LEU A 142 2.16 10.16 -19.44
CA LEU A 142 2.23 11.62 -19.33
C LEU A 142 2.02 12.32 -20.67
N SER A 143 2.65 11.81 -21.74
CA SER A 143 2.46 12.34 -23.09
C SER A 143 1.01 12.21 -23.57
N GLU A 144 0.34 11.12 -23.21
CA GLU A 144 -1.05 10.84 -23.59
C GLU A 144 -2.02 11.77 -22.86
N ILE A 145 -1.79 12.00 -21.56
CA ILE A 145 -2.53 12.99 -20.76
C ILE A 145 -2.36 14.39 -21.36
N THR A 146 -1.13 14.81 -21.64
CA THR A 146 -0.87 16.12 -22.26
C THR A 146 -1.59 16.28 -23.59
N ASN A 147 -1.52 15.27 -24.46
CA ASN A 147 -2.18 15.30 -25.76
C ASN A 147 -3.71 15.37 -25.62
N LEU A 148 -4.27 14.67 -24.64
CA LEU A 148 -5.70 14.69 -24.36
C LEU A 148 -6.16 16.06 -23.86
N VAL A 149 -5.37 16.71 -23.00
CA VAL A 149 -5.63 18.07 -22.53
C VAL A 149 -5.54 19.08 -23.68
N LYS A 150 -4.50 18.99 -24.53
CA LYS A 150 -4.32 19.86 -25.70
C LYS A 150 -5.47 19.73 -26.69
N ARG A 151 -5.94 18.50 -26.98
CA ARG A 151 -7.10 18.25 -27.86
C ARG A 151 -8.42 18.80 -27.32
N LYS A 152 -8.57 18.92 -26.00
CA LYS A 152 -9.79 19.44 -25.39
C LYS A 152 -9.84 20.97 -25.37
N ASN A 153 -8.67 21.60 -25.40
CA ASN A 153 -8.51 23.05 -25.29
C ASN A 153 -8.22 23.76 -26.64
N GLY A 154 -8.10 23.01 -27.73
CA GLY A 154 -7.98 23.53 -29.10
C GLY A 154 -9.23 23.22 -29.91
#